data_AF-A0A087RTH1-F1
#
_entry.id   AF-A0A087RTH1-F1
#
_cell.length_a   1.000
_cell.length_b   1.000
_cell.length_c   1.000
_cell.angle_alpha   90.00
_cell.angle_beta   90.00
_cell.angle_gamma   90.00
#
_symmetry.space_group_name_H-M   'P 1'
#
loop_
_entity.id
_entity.type
_entity.pdbx_description
1 polymer ?
#
loop_
_entity_poly.entity_id
_entity_poly.type
_entity_poly.pdbx_seq_one_letter_code
_entity_poly.pdbx_strand_id
1 'polypeptide(L)'
;MKNYRQTYRNFKLQKLFDTCKLEGRWKRMDDSLPRCYVSLEDGTAISLSILGTNYSESFIFKKNSKIVVKDSVAEFFEDDLLR
;
A
#
# COMPACT_ATOMS: atom_id res chain seq x y z
N MET A 1 -0.47 -29.32 25.56
CA MET A 1 -0.31 -27.85 25.50
C MET A 1 -0.65 -27.38 24.10
N LYS A 2 -1.60 -26.44 23.97
CA LYS A 2 -2.12 -25.96 22.68
C LYS A 2 -1.08 -25.07 22.01
N ASN A 3 -0.52 -25.54 20.88
CA ASN A 3 0.26 -24.70 19.98
C ASN A 3 -0.71 -23.85 19.15
N TYR A 4 -1.03 -22.66 19.63
CA TYR A 4 -1.68 -21.63 18.81
C TYR A 4 -0.65 -21.05 17.84
N ARG A 5 -0.39 -21.75 16.73
CA ARG A 5 0.14 -21.09 15.53
C ARG A 5 -0.98 -20.20 14.99
N GLN A 6 -1.01 -18.96 15.46
CA GLN A 6 -1.73 -17.89 14.79
C GLN A 6 -1.00 -17.65 13.47
N THR A 7 -1.43 -18.36 12.42
CA THR A 7 -1.04 -18.06 11.05
C THR A 7 -1.69 -16.71 10.71
N TYR A 8 -1.00 -15.61 11.03
CA TYR A 8 -1.44 -14.27 10.63
C TYR A 8 -1.60 -14.27 9.12
N ARG A 9 -2.84 -14.12 8.67
CA ARG A 9 -3.25 -13.99 7.27
C ARG A 9 -2.81 -12.63 6.73
N ASN A 10 -1.52 -12.35 6.72
CA ASN A 10 -0.96 -11.14 6.12
C ASN A 10 -0.99 -11.29 4.58
N PHE A 11 -2.18 -11.17 3.98
CA PHE A 11 -2.33 -11.18 2.54
C PHE A 11 -1.78 -9.86 1.98
N LYS A 12 -0.68 -9.97 1.22
CA LYS A 12 -0.17 -8.85 0.42
C LYS A 12 -1.04 -8.72 -0.83
N LEU A 13 -1.57 -7.52 -1.04
CA LEU A 13 -2.17 -7.11 -2.30
C LEU A 13 -1.08 -6.53 -3.19
N GLN A 14 -1.20 -6.83 -4.48
CA GLN A 14 -0.39 -6.26 -5.54
C GLN A 14 -1.34 -5.65 -6.57
N LYS A 15 -1.12 -4.37 -6.90
CA LYS A 15 -1.99 -3.63 -7.82
C LYS A 15 -1.16 -2.97 -8.91
N LEU A 16 -1.57 -3.20 -10.16
CA LEU A 16 -0.95 -2.60 -11.34
C LEU A 16 -1.42 -1.14 -11.50
N PHE A 17 -0.51 -0.29 -11.96
CA PHE A 17 -0.81 1.10 -12.26
C PHE A 17 0.13 1.64 -13.36
N ASP A 18 -0.32 2.64 -14.10
CA ASP A 18 0.57 3.50 -14.89
C ASP A 18 0.98 4.73 -14.09
N THR A 19 0.04 5.25 -13.29
CA THR A 19 0.29 6.36 -12.37
C THR A 19 -0.16 6.00 -10.96
N CYS A 20 0.74 6.22 -9.99
CA CYS A 20 0.47 6.07 -8.56
C CYS A 20 0.67 7.42 -7.87
N LYS A 21 -0.40 7.95 -7.29
CA LYS A 21 -0.38 9.19 -6.52
C LYS A 21 -0.44 8.85 -5.03
N LEU A 22 0.52 9.38 -4.28
CA LEU A 22 0.55 9.33 -2.82
C LEU A 22 -0.24 10.51 -2.26
N GLU A 23 -1.33 10.24 -1.54
CA GLU A 23 -2.23 11.25 -0.97
C GLU A 23 -2.16 11.24 0.57
N GLY A 24 -2.17 12.41 1.19
CA GLY A 24 -1.92 12.55 2.62
C GLY A 24 -0.43 12.54 2.98
N ARG A 25 -0.12 12.19 4.23
CA ARG A 25 1.25 12.28 4.76
C ARG A 25 1.98 10.94 4.67
N TRP A 26 2.79 10.82 3.63
CA TRP A 26 3.72 9.72 3.43
C TRP A 26 5.14 10.11 3.83
N LYS A 27 5.87 9.16 4.42
CA LYS A 27 7.32 9.26 4.59
C LYS A 27 7.99 8.18 3.75
N ARG A 28 8.94 8.57 2.92
CA ARG A 28 9.85 7.62 2.26
C ARG A 28 10.79 7.04 3.33
N MET A 29 10.90 5.71 3.41
CA MET A 29 11.72 5.07 4.45
C MET A 29 13.22 5.08 4.12
N ASP A 30 13.57 5.00 2.84
CA ASP A 30 14.94 4.97 2.35
C ASP A 30 15.05 5.45 0.90
N ASP A 31 16.26 5.77 0.45
CA ASP A 31 16.54 6.14 -0.94
C ASP A 31 16.73 4.94 -1.87
N SER A 32 16.59 3.71 -1.36
CA SER A 32 16.76 2.49 -2.13
C SER A 32 15.59 2.24 -3.09
N LEU A 33 15.84 1.34 -4.05
CA LEU A 33 14.81 0.76 -4.89
C LEU A 33 14.58 -0.69 -4.46
N PRO A 34 13.31 -1.14 -4.30
CA PRO A 34 12.08 -0.38 -4.58
C PRO A 34 11.77 0.69 -3.53
N ARG A 35 11.04 1.73 -3.95
CA ARG A 35 10.71 2.85 -3.06
C ARG A 35 9.70 2.38 -2.02
N CYS A 36 10.10 2.45 -0.75
CA CYS A 36 9.24 2.11 0.38
C CYS A 36 8.69 3.37 1.05
N TYR A 37 7.39 3.38 1.32
CA TYR A 37 6.71 4.48 1.99
C TYR A 37 5.96 3.96 3.21
N VAL A 38 5.83 4.82 4.23
CA VAL A 38 5.03 4.58 5.42
C VAL A 38 4.06 5.73 5.64
N SER A 39 2.80 5.41 5.97
CA SER A 39 1.79 6.41 6.30
C SER A 39 2.07 7.01 7.68
N LEU A 40 1.98 8.33 7.79
CA LEU A 40 2.23 9.04 9.05
C LEU A 40 0.94 9.28 9.87
N GLU A 41 -0.22 9.10 9.25
CA GLU A 41 -1.55 9.30 9.84
C GLU A 41 -2.58 8.35 9.23
N ASP A 42 -3.67 8.09 9.96
CA ASP A 42 -4.83 7.37 9.44
C ASP A 42 -5.49 8.18 8.33
N GLY A 43 -6.05 7.51 7.32
CA GLY A 43 -6.71 8.19 6.20
C GLY A 43 -5.76 8.58 5.06
N THR A 44 -4.46 8.37 5.24
CA THR A 44 -3.47 8.47 4.16
C THR A 44 -3.82 7.48 3.06
N ALA A 45 -3.72 7.86 1.78
CA ALA A 45 -4.20 7.04 0.67
C ALA A 45 -3.19 6.91 -0.49
N ILE A 46 -3.38 5.90 -1.32
CA ILE A 46 -2.84 5.89 -2.68
C ILE A 46 -3.98 5.87 -3.68
N SER A 47 -3.79 6.57 -4.78
CA SER A 47 -4.70 6.57 -5.92
C SER A 47 -3.95 6.05 -7.14
N LEU A 48 -4.45 4.95 -7.70
CA LEU A 48 -3.88 4.22 -8.82
C LEU A 48 -4.75 4.44 -10.06
N SER A 49 -4.13 4.63 -11.22
CA SER A 49 -4.84 4.67 -12.50
C SER A 49 -4.03 4.09 -13.64
N ILE A 50 -4.75 3.64 -14.67
CA ILE A 50 -4.19 3.07 -15.91
C ILE A 50 -4.50 4.04 -17.06
N LEU A 51 -3.45 4.52 -17.74
CA LEU A 51 -3.55 5.49 -18.83
C LEU A 51 -4.29 4.88 -20.02
N GLY A 52 -5.09 5.72 -20.70
CA GLY A 52 -5.91 5.27 -21.84
C GLY A 52 -7.14 4.45 -21.43
N THR A 53 -7.42 4.32 -20.12
CA THR A 53 -8.62 3.68 -19.59
C THR A 53 -9.34 4.60 -18.60
N ASN A 54 -10.61 4.33 -18.32
CA ASN A 54 -11.35 4.99 -17.24
C ASN A 54 -11.16 4.27 -15.88
N TYR A 55 -10.12 3.45 -15.75
CA TYR A 55 -9.87 2.69 -14.53
C TYR A 55 -9.05 3.53 -13.54
N SER A 56 -9.63 3.75 -12.36
CA SER A 56 -8.96 4.30 -11.20
C SER A 56 -9.40 3.56 -9.94
N GLU A 57 -8.48 3.35 -9.01
CA GLU A 57 -8.73 2.66 -7.75
C GLU A 57 -7.96 3.36 -6.63
N SER A 58 -8.62 3.58 -5.49
CA SER A 58 -8.02 4.26 -4.33
C SER A 58 -8.04 3.35 -3.11
N PHE A 59 -6.97 3.39 -2.33
CA PHE A 59 -6.80 2.62 -1.11
C PHE A 59 -6.44 3.54 0.04
N ILE A 60 -7.20 3.47 1.12
CA ILE A 60 -7.02 4.28 2.32
C ILE A 60 -6.37 3.40 3.39
N PHE A 61 -5.36 3.93 4.07
CA PHE A 61 -4.51 3.18 4.98
C PHE A 61 -4.60 3.69 6.41
N LYS A 62 -4.40 2.76 7.35
CA LYS A 62 -4.11 3.05 8.76
C LYS A 62 -2.75 3.77 8.88
N LYS A 63 -2.50 4.41 10.01
CA LYS A 63 -1.21 4.97 10.38
C LYS A 63 -0.16 3.86 10.53
N ASN A 64 1.06 4.15 10.10
CA ASN A 64 2.21 3.23 10.08
C ASN A 64 2.10 2.05 9.09
N SER A 65 1.09 2.05 8.22
CA SER A 65 0.96 1.10 7.12
C SER A 65 2.10 1.30 6.12
N LYS A 66 2.63 0.18 5.61
CA LYS A 66 3.77 0.20 4.69
C LYS A 66 3.32 -0.17 3.29
N ILE A 67 3.79 0.60 2.32
CA ILE A 67 3.60 0.31 0.90
C ILE A 67 4.96 0.27 0.20
N VAL A 68 5.03 -0.56 -0.83
CA VAL A 68 6.17 -0.63 -1.75
C VAL A 68 5.67 -0.25 -3.13
N VAL A 69 6.38 0.67 -3.79
CA VAL A 69 6.10 1.08 -5.16
C VAL A 69 7.29 0.68 -6.03
N LYS A 70 7.07 -0.27 -6.95
CA LYS A 70 8.11 -0.87 -7.79
C LYS A 70 7.55 -1.20 -9.17
N ASP A 71 8.23 -0.81 -10.25
CA ASP A 71 7.99 -1.29 -11.61
C ASP A 71 6.49 -1.37 -11.98
N SER A 72 5.73 -0.27 -11.77
CA SER A 72 4.28 -0.19 -12.04
C SER A 72 3.38 -1.10 -11.18
N VAL A 73 3.90 -1.58 -10.05
CA VAL A 73 3.20 -2.38 -9.03
C VAL A 73 3.25 -1.67 -7.69
N ALA A 74 2.08 -1.51 -7.06
CA ALA A 74 1.95 -1.12 -5.67
C ALA A 74 1.68 -2.37 -4.82
N GLU A 75 2.54 -2.63 -3.84
CA GLU A 75 2.41 -3.74 -2.91
C GLU A 75 2.12 -3.24 -1.50
N PHE A 76 1.11 -3.80 -0.84
CA PHE A 76 0.71 -3.44 0.51
C PHE A 76 -0.10 -4.56 1.17
N PHE A 77 -0.27 -4.51 2.49
CA PHE A 77 -1.07 -5.52 3.20
C PHE A 77 -2.56 -5.14 3.18
N GLU A 78 -3.44 -6.12 2.96
CA GLU A 78 -4.89 -5.86 2.99
C GLU A 78 -5.35 -5.40 4.38
N ASP A 79 -4.77 -5.97 5.44
CA ASP A 79 -5.10 -5.64 6.83
C ASP A 79 -4.72 -4.19 7.21
N ASP A 80 -3.84 -3.56 6.43
CA ASP A 80 -3.42 -2.17 6.63
C ASP A 80 -4.44 -1.16 6.07
N LEU A 81 -5.44 -1.63 5.32
CA LEU A 81 -6.50 -0.81 4.75
C LEU A 81 -7.53 -0.40 5.82
N LEU A 82 -7.99 0.84 5.73
CA LEU A 82 -9.19 1.32 6.39
C LEU A 82 -10.38 0.96 5.51
N ARG A 83 -11.29 0.12 6.05
CA ARG A 83 -12.54 -0.29 5.40
C ARG A 83 -13.70 0.57 5.87
#